data_AF-A0A8S3DK86-F1
#
_entry.id   AF-A0A8S3DK86-F1
#
_cell.length_a   1.000
_cell.length_b   1.000
_cell.length_c   1.000
_cell.angle_alpha   90.00
_cell.angle_beta   90.00
_cell.angle_gamma   90.00
#
_symmetry.space_group_name_H-M   'P 1'
#
loop_
_entity.id
_entity.type
_entity.pdbx_description
1 polymer ?
#
loop_
_entity_poly.entity_id
_entity_poly.type
_entity_poly.pdbx_seq_one_letter_code
_entity_poly.pdbx_strand_id
1 'polypeptide(L)'
;MHPQQYPSAPSAPSPYNNDIQDRQSMPTYHASSEERMRDFQRLVDRYEINHTFATKLRALEGYEIVFICDDSGSMNTPLGDLSGPFDKVPSRWDELKQTVSIVVDIASVLDPDGVDIYFLNREPLF
;
A
#
# COMPACT_ATOMS: atom_id res chain seq x y z
N MET A 1 47.81 24.77 -37.72
CA MET A 1 47.27 23.82 -36.71
C MET A 1 45.82 23.57 -37.07
N HIS A 2 45.49 22.38 -37.58
CA HIS A 2 44.12 22.03 -37.94
C HIS A 2 43.42 21.40 -36.73
N PRO A 3 42.21 21.86 -36.34
CA PRO A 3 41.47 21.23 -35.25
C PRO A 3 40.94 19.86 -35.68
N GLN A 4 41.22 18.83 -34.87
CA GLN A 4 40.60 17.51 -34.99
C GLN A 4 39.11 17.62 -34.69
N GLN A 5 38.26 17.27 -35.66
CA GLN A 5 36.82 17.05 -35.43
C GLN A 5 36.61 15.61 -34.94
N TYR A 6 36.04 15.46 -33.75
CA TYR A 6 35.56 14.19 -33.25
C TYR A 6 34.19 13.86 -33.88
N PRO A 7 33.88 12.58 -34.14
CA PRO A 7 32.56 12.18 -34.62
C PRO A 7 31.49 12.42 -33.54
N SER A 8 30.29 12.79 -33.98
CA SER A 8 29.12 13.00 -33.13
C SER A 8 28.72 11.71 -32.41
N ALA A 9 28.38 11.80 -31.12
CA ALA A 9 27.85 10.68 -30.35
C ALA A 9 26.49 10.22 -30.93
N PRO A 10 26.19 8.90 -30.93
CA PRO A 10 24.88 8.41 -31.34
C PRO A 10 23.78 8.90 -30.39
N SER A 11 22.65 9.30 -30.96
CA SER A 11 21.47 9.75 -30.21
C SER A 11 20.93 8.60 -29.34
N ALA A 12 20.75 8.84 -28.05
CA ALA A 12 20.04 7.91 -27.19
C ALA A 12 18.58 7.75 -27.66
N PRO A 13 18.01 6.53 -27.64
CA PRO A 13 16.60 6.34 -27.95
C PRO A 13 15.71 7.05 -26.90
N SER A 14 14.65 7.69 -27.38
CA SER A 14 13.71 8.46 -26.57
C SER A 14 12.99 7.54 -25.56
N PRO A 15 12.92 7.85 -24.25
CA PRO A 15 12.36 6.92 -23.27
C PRO A 15 10.83 6.93 -23.15
N TYR A 16 10.10 7.68 -23.99
CA TYR A 16 8.65 7.75 -23.88
C TYR A 16 7.99 7.73 -25.26
N ASN A 17 7.37 6.59 -25.58
CA ASN A 17 6.38 6.49 -26.64
C ASN A 17 5.02 6.88 -26.02
N ASN A 18 4.48 8.03 -26.42
CA ASN A 18 3.20 8.56 -25.93
C ASN A 18 1.99 7.88 -26.61
N ASP A 19 1.97 6.55 -26.62
CA ASP A 19 0.80 5.78 -27.04
C ASP A 19 -0.05 5.41 -25.82
N ILE A 20 -0.46 6.41 -25.05
CA ILE A 20 -1.52 6.28 -24.03
C ILE A 20 -2.82 6.75 -24.67
N GLN A 21 -3.31 5.99 -25.64
CA GLN A 21 -4.64 6.14 -26.21
C GLN A 21 -5.34 4.78 -26.27
N ASP A 22 -5.37 4.04 -25.15
CA ASP A 22 -6.45 3.08 -24.88
C ASP A 22 -6.40 2.50 -23.46
N ARG A 23 -6.26 3.34 -22.43
CA ARG A 23 -6.72 2.92 -21.09
C ARG A 23 -8.24 2.96 -21.11
N GLN A 24 -8.83 1.90 -21.67
CA GLN A 24 -10.24 1.56 -21.50
C GLN A 24 -10.59 1.79 -20.04
N SER A 25 -11.53 2.70 -19.81
CA SER A 25 -12.12 2.98 -18.50
C SER A 25 -12.57 1.67 -17.89
N MET A 26 -11.76 1.11 -16.98
CA MET A 26 -12.21 0.04 -16.11
C MET A 26 -13.47 0.55 -15.43
N PRO A 27 -14.54 -0.26 -15.35
CA PRO A 27 -15.69 0.11 -14.55
C PRO A 27 -15.20 0.14 -13.10
N THR A 28 -14.93 1.35 -12.59
CA THR A 28 -14.74 1.54 -11.16
C THR A 28 -16.09 1.21 -10.51
N TYR A 29 -16.16 0.02 -9.92
CA TYR A 29 -17.25 -0.34 -9.02
C TYR A 29 -17.10 0.53 -7.76
N HIS A 30 -17.41 1.82 -7.87
CA HIS A 30 -17.49 2.66 -6.70
C HIS A 30 -18.77 2.27 -5.97
N ALA A 31 -18.61 1.50 -4.88
CA ALA A 31 -19.66 1.33 -3.89
C ALA A 31 -20.22 2.72 -3.54
N SER A 32 -21.54 2.84 -3.49
CA SER A 32 -22.18 4.09 -3.10
C SER A 32 -21.70 4.53 -1.73
N SER A 33 -21.73 5.84 -1.44
CA SER A 33 -21.30 6.35 -0.13
C SER A 33 -22.06 5.70 1.03
N GLU A 34 -23.31 5.28 0.81
CA GLU A 34 -24.09 4.54 1.80
C GLU A 34 -23.60 3.11 2.03
N GLU A 35 -23.18 2.41 0.98
CA GLU A 35 -22.58 1.07 1.08
C GLU A 35 -21.26 1.13 1.85
N ARG A 36 -20.38 2.07 1.49
CA ARG A 36 -19.11 2.29 2.20
C ARG A 36 -19.33 2.62 3.68
N MET A 37 -20.34 3.42 4.01
CA MET A 37 -20.69 3.72 5.40
C MET A 37 -21.17 2.47 6.17
N ARG A 38 -21.94 1.59 5.52
CA ARG A 38 -22.34 0.30 6.12
C ARG A 38 -21.14 -0.62 6.33
N ASP A 39 -20.22 -0.65 5.38
CA ASP A 39 -19.01 -1.47 5.49
C ASP A 39 -18.05 -0.92 6.55
N PHE A 40 -17.90 0.40 6.64
CA PHE A 40 -17.18 1.05 7.73
C PHE A 40 -17.76 0.70 9.10
N GLN A 41 -19.09 0.75 9.26
CA GLN A 41 -19.73 0.33 10.51
C GLN A 41 -19.43 -1.14 10.85
N ARG A 42 -19.52 -2.05 9.87
CA ARG A 42 -19.19 -3.48 10.06
C ARG A 42 -17.74 -3.69 10.51
N LEU A 43 -16.80 -2.91 9.97
CA LEU A 43 -15.39 -3.00 10.33
C LEU A 43 -15.12 -2.43 11.72
N VAL A 44 -15.74 -1.32 12.08
CA VAL A 44 -15.70 -0.75 13.43
C VAL A 44 -16.19 -1.77 14.46
N ASP A 45 -17.29 -2.46 14.18
CA ASP A 45 -17.83 -3.49 15.05
C ASP A 45 -16.93 -4.72 15.11
N ARG A 46 -16.43 -5.21 13.96
CA ARG A 46 -15.54 -6.38 13.86
C ARG A 46 -14.26 -6.20 14.66
N TYR A 47 -13.65 -5.02 14.59
CA TYR A 47 -12.38 -4.73 15.25
C TYR A 47 -12.56 -4.07 16.63
N GLU A 48 -13.80 -4.03 17.14
CA GLU A 48 -14.15 -3.47 18.45
C GLU A 48 -13.60 -2.04 18.65
N ILE A 49 -13.62 -1.24 17.57
CA ILE A 49 -13.10 0.12 17.58
C ILE A 49 -14.07 0.99 18.36
N ASN A 50 -13.59 1.60 19.46
CA ASN A 50 -14.44 2.47 20.25
C ASN A 50 -14.93 3.69 19.44
N HIS A 51 -16.10 4.20 19.82
CA HIS A 51 -16.78 5.28 19.11
C HIS A 51 -15.92 6.54 18.90
N THR A 52 -15.11 6.92 19.89
CA THR A 52 -14.22 8.08 19.79
C THR A 52 -13.18 7.90 18.70
N PHE A 53 -12.59 6.70 18.59
CA PHE A 53 -11.64 6.38 17.53
C PHE A 53 -12.33 6.23 16.18
N ALA A 54 -13.50 5.60 16.11
CA ALA A 54 -14.28 5.48 14.88
C ALA A 54 -14.62 6.86 14.28
N THR A 55 -14.98 7.83 15.14
CA THR A 55 -15.25 9.21 14.72
C THR A 55 -14.01 9.86 14.10
N LYS A 56 -12.82 9.63 14.66
CA LYS A 56 -11.56 10.15 14.12
C LYS A 56 -11.17 9.47 12.81
N LEU A 57 -11.36 8.15 12.69
CA LEU A 57 -11.08 7.41 11.47
C LEU A 57 -11.97 7.90 10.31
N ARG A 58 -13.25 8.16 10.58
CA ARG A 58 -14.16 8.71 9.58
C ARG A 58 -13.70 10.07 9.02
N ALA A 59 -12.97 10.86 9.80
CA ALA A 59 -12.43 12.14 9.34
C ALA A 59 -11.36 12.00 8.23
N LEU A 60 -10.88 10.77 7.97
CA LEU A 60 -9.95 10.45 6.89
C LEU A 60 -10.67 10.16 5.56
N GLU A 61 -12.01 10.17 5.52
CA GLU A 61 -12.76 9.98 4.26
C GLU A 61 -12.37 11.05 3.22
N GLY A 62 -12.06 10.60 2.01
CA GLY A 62 -11.66 11.47 0.90
C GLY A 62 -10.19 11.93 0.91
N TYR A 63 -9.37 11.39 1.80
CA TYR A 63 -7.91 11.49 1.71
C TYR A 63 -7.33 10.27 1.03
N GLU A 64 -6.24 10.47 0.29
CA GLU A 64 -5.39 9.38 -0.22
C GLU A 64 -4.66 8.70 0.95
N ILE A 65 -4.77 7.37 1.05
CA ILE A 65 -4.12 6.61 2.13
C ILE A 65 -2.96 5.77 1.58
N VAL A 66 -1.75 6.11 2.01
CA VAL A 66 -0.51 5.43 1.63
C VAL A 66 0.14 4.76 2.84
N PHE A 67 0.45 3.47 2.71
CA PHE A 67 1.19 2.68 3.70
C PHE A 67 2.66 2.59 3.33
N ILE A 68 3.53 2.92 4.28
CA ILE A 68 4.98 2.73 4.15
C ILE A 68 5.42 1.72 5.22
N CYS A 69 5.77 0.53 4.77
CA CYS A 69 6.06 -0.63 5.60
C CYS A 69 7.57 -0.92 5.66
N ASP A 70 8.12 -1.23 6.84
CA ASP A 70 9.52 -1.65 6.94
C ASP A 70 9.71 -3.10 6.47
N ASP A 71 10.65 -3.34 5.54
CA ASP A 71 11.12 -4.67 5.10
C ASP A 71 12.62 -4.84 5.44
N SER A 72 13.06 -4.26 6.55
CA SER A 72 14.44 -4.45 7.05
C SER A 72 14.66 -5.87 7.61
N GLY A 73 15.91 -6.32 7.64
CA GLY A 73 16.27 -7.62 8.23
C GLY A 73 15.83 -7.78 9.70
N SER A 74 15.67 -6.67 10.44
CA SER A 74 15.19 -6.66 11.83
C SER A 74 13.73 -7.12 11.97
N MET A 75 12.95 -7.12 10.89
CA MET A 75 11.57 -7.60 10.88
C MET A 75 11.46 -9.12 11.02
N ASN A 76 12.56 -9.86 10.84
CA ASN A 76 12.62 -11.29 11.15
C ASN A 76 12.73 -11.60 12.65
N THR A 77 12.83 -10.58 13.51
CA THR A 77 12.93 -10.75 14.97
C THR A 77 11.70 -11.47 15.50
N PRO A 78 11.85 -12.61 16.20
CA PRO A 78 10.73 -13.29 16.86
C PRO A 78 10.16 -12.43 18.01
N LEU A 79 8.84 -12.48 18.21
CA LEU A 79 8.11 -11.64 19.18
C LEU A 79 7.94 -12.29 20.57
N GLY A 80 8.44 -13.51 20.78
CA GLY A 80 8.32 -14.20 22.05
C GLY A 80 8.89 -15.62 22.01
N ASP A 81 8.47 -16.41 22.99
CA ASP A 81 8.83 -17.82 23.08
C ASP A 81 7.83 -18.71 22.34
N LEU A 82 8.23 -19.95 22.08
CA LEU A 82 7.36 -20.98 21.51
C LEU A 82 6.17 -21.25 22.44
N SER A 83 4.94 -21.13 21.91
CA SER A 83 3.71 -21.56 22.59
C SER A 83 3.59 -23.09 22.66
N GLY A 84 4.36 -23.82 21.85
CA GLY A 84 4.39 -25.27 21.78
C GLY A 84 5.59 -25.79 21.00
N PRO A 85 5.96 -27.08 21.15
CA PRO A 85 7.18 -27.66 20.58
C PRO A 85 7.21 -27.71 19.04
N PHE A 86 6.08 -27.47 18.38
CA PHE A 86 5.95 -27.48 16.91
C PHE A 86 5.43 -26.16 16.35
N ASP A 87 5.20 -25.15 17.20
CA ASP A 87 4.65 -23.88 16.76
C ASP A 87 5.73 -23.01 16.11
N LYS A 88 5.34 -22.19 15.12
CA LYS A 88 6.22 -21.15 14.61
C LYS A 88 6.10 -19.93 15.51
N VAL A 89 7.23 -19.41 16.01
CA VAL A 89 7.23 -18.12 16.71
C VAL A 89 6.92 -17.01 15.69
N PRO A 90 5.89 -16.18 15.92
CA PRO A 90 5.60 -15.05 15.04
C PRO A 90 6.77 -14.07 15.06
N SER A 91 7.15 -13.59 13.87
CA SER A 91 8.13 -12.52 13.71
C SER A 91 7.44 -11.15 13.74
N ARG A 92 8.23 -10.07 13.91
CA ARG A 92 7.75 -8.69 13.71
C ARG A 92 7.10 -8.50 12.33
N TRP A 93 7.59 -9.20 11.32
CA TRP A 93 6.97 -9.22 9.99
C TRP A 93 5.57 -9.84 10.00
N ASP A 94 5.36 -10.90 10.78
CA ASP A 94 4.04 -11.51 10.92
C ASP A 94 3.05 -10.57 11.62
N GLU A 95 3.49 -9.86 12.66
CA GLU A 95 2.71 -8.79 13.31
C GLU A 95 2.42 -7.63 12.36
N LEU A 96 3.42 -7.13 11.61
CA LEU A 96 3.23 -6.07 10.62
C LEU A 96 2.14 -6.45 9.60
N LYS A 97 2.20 -7.66 9.03
CA LYS A 97 1.17 -8.14 8.09
C LYS A 97 -0.22 -8.13 8.71
N GLN A 98 -0.34 -8.59 9.95
CA GLN A 98 -1.62 -8.60 10.66
C GLN A 98 -2.14 -7.17 10.85
N THR A 99 -1.29 -6.26 11.33
CA THR A 99 -1.67 -4.86 11.54
C THR A 99 -2.06 -4.18 10.22
N VAL A 100 -1.23 -4.29 9.19
CA VAL A 100 -1.51 -3.69 7.88
C VAL A 100 -2.79 -4.26 7.28
N SER A 101 -3.05 -5.56 7.40
CA SER A 101 -4.32 -6.15 6.94
C SER A 101 -5.54 -5.50 7.59
N ILE A 102 -5.49 -5.25 8.91
CA ILE A 102 -6.59 -4.60 9.63
C ILE A 102 -6.78 -3.16 9.16
N VAL A 103 -5.68 -2.41 9.02
CA VAL A 103 -5.76 -0.99 8.66
C VAL A 103 -6.14 -0.82 7.18
N VAL A 104 -5.72 -1.73 6.29
CA VAL A 104 -6.12 -1.75 4.87
C VAL A 104 -7.62 -2.01 4.73
N ASP A 105 -8.19 -2.96 5.48
CA ASP A 105 -9.64 -3.19 5.48
C ASP A 105 -10.39 -1.88 5.80
N ILE A 106 -9.96 -1.16 6.84
CA ILE A 106 -10.57 0.12 7.25
C ILE A 106 -10.31 1.23 6.23
N ALA A 107 -9.10 1.34 5.70
CA ALA A 107 -8.73 2.39 4.76
C ALA A 107 -9.47 2.23 3.41
N SER A 108 -9.67 0.99 2.95
CA SER A 108 -10.34 0.69 1.68
C SER A 108 -11.81 1.13 1.60
N VAL A 109 -12.46 1.37 2.74
CA VAL A 109 -13.83 1.94 2.77
C VAL A 109 -13.85 3.46 2.88
N LEU A 110 -12.73 4.07 3.25
CA LEU A 110 -12.55 5.52 3.41
C LEU A 110 -11.98 6.18 2.15
N ASP A 111 -11.18 5.43 1.39
CA ASP A 111 -10.59 5.83 0.12
C ASP A 111 -11.23 5.03 -1.04
N PRO A 112 -12.05 5.68 -1.90
CA PRO A 112 -12.80 5.00 -2.95
C PRO A 112 -11.93 4.49 -4.11
N ASP A 113 -10.69 4.97 -4.23
CA ASP A 113 -9.77 4.59 -5.30
C ASP A 113 -8.82 3.45 -4.86
N GLY A 114 -8.84 3.10 -3.56
CA GLY A 114 -8.07 2.01 -2.99
C GLY A 114 -7.02 2.53 -2.01
N VAL A 115 -5.93 1.79 -1.85
CA VAL A 115 -4.79 2.21 -1.01
C VAL A 115 -3.49 1.78 -1.65
N ASP A 116 -2.44 2.57 -1.46
CA ASP A 116 -1.10 2.24 -1.89
C ASP A 116 -0.28 1.62 -0.76
N ILE A 117 0.47 0.56 -1.07
CA ILE A 117 1.38 -0.09 -0.10
C ILE A 117 2.79 -0.15 -0.67
N TYR A 118 3.72 0.51 0.03
CA TYR A 118 5.14 0.52 -0.29
C TYR A 118 5.95 -0.15 0.81
N PHE A 119 6.97 -0.91 0.43
CA PHE A 119 7.92 -1.52 1.35
C PHE A 119 9.27 -0.81 1.26
N LEU A 120 9.79 -0.36 2.41
CA LEU A 120 11.14 0.19 2.54
C LEU A 120 12.16 -0.93 2.37
N ASN A 121 13.37 -0.60 1.92
CA ASN A 121 14.49 -1.55 1.79
C ASN A 121 14.26 -2.69 0.79
N ARG A 122 13.26 -2.56 -0.08
CA ARG A 122 12.97 -3.49 -1.17
C ARG A 122 13.22 -2.82 -2.51
N GLU A 123 13.83 -3.55 -3.45
CA GLU A 123 13.96 -3.05 -4.81
C GLU A 123 12.58 -2.92 -5.46
N PRO A 124 12.36 -1.90 -6.32
CA PRO A 124 11.14 -1.79 -7.10
C PRO A 124 10.91 -3.08 -7.89
N LEU A 125 9.68 -3.60 -7.83
CA LEU A 125 9.26 -4.68 -8.73
C LEU A 125 9.01 -4.04 -10.10
N PHE A 126 9.86 -4.36 -11.08
CA PHE A 126 9.72 -3.93 -12.47
C PHE A 126 8.95 -4.97 -13.29
#